data_AF-A0A0J1NDH4-F1
#
_entry.id   AF-A0A0J1NDH4-F1
#
_cell.length_a   1.000
_cell.length_b   1.000
_cell.length_c   1.000
_cell.angle_alpha   90.00
_cell.angle_beta   90.00
_cell.angle_gamma   90.00
#
_symmetry.space_group_name_H-M   'P 1'
#
loop_
_entity.id
_entity.type
_entity.pdbx_description
1 polymer ?
#
loop_
_entity_poly.entity_id
_entity_poly.type
_entity_poly.pdbx_seq_one_letter_code
_entity_poly.pdbx_strand_id
1 'polypeptide(L)'
;MSKRKSKIYENPGLDSTIFVEPQQIANTANAFREVVNSLNNGYLDVHDVRRNVLYTNATLAIELYFKAFLVKRIPAPYDFTIENGQATKAEFDDENRATNWHSRLDLLEEHKTHNLKKLFNALSDTQKKCVTQEILQTCNTIQTATDLLQFLDTIRNYFVDKRYEFQEFIYGVPKDSNMIYTLIPVLNAIGKVLANPPNAPFPDMTLL
;
A
#
# COMPACT_ATOMS: atom_id res chain seq x y z
N MET A 1 5.44 20.09 40.84
CA MET A 1 5.90 20.00 39.44
C MET A 1 5.29 18.78 38.80
N SER A 2 4.44 18.97 37.79
CA SER A 2 3.78 17.87 37.07
C SER A 2 4.84 17.08 36.29
N LYS A 3 5.08 15.82 36.68
CA LYS A 3 5.84 14.88 35.86
C LYS A 3 5.03 14.69 34.58
N ARG A 4 5.45 15.32 33.47
CA ARG A 4 4.94 14.97 32.13
C ARG A 4 5.08 13.45 32.03
N LYS A 5 3.95 12.74 31.90
CA LYS A 5 3.97 11.34 31.46
C LYS A 5 4.64 11.38 30.09
N SER A 6 5.93 11.06 30.03
CA SER A 6 6.63 10.84 28.77
C SER A 6 5.82 9.81 28.01
N LYS A 7 5.52 10.09 26.74
CA LYS A 7 4.84 9.11 25.88
C LYS A 7 5.57 7.79 26.00
N ILE A 8 4.86 6.76 26.42
CA ILE A 8 5.37 5.39 26.38
C ILE A 8 5.31 5.01 24.91
N TYR A 9 6.42 5.17 24.20
CA TYR A 9 6.56 4.65 22.85
C TYR A 9 6.79 3.15 22.98
N GLU A 10 5.93 2.35 22.33
CA GLU A 10 6.21 0.92 22.20
C GLU A 10 7.50 0.75 21.42
N ASN A 11 8.49 0.13 22.07
CA ASN A 11 9.78 -0.15 21.48
C ASN A 11 9.59 -1.12 20.28
N PRO A 12 9.91 -0.68 19.04
CA PRO A 12 9.50 -1.36 17.81
C PRO A 12 10.46 -2.48 17.36
N GLY A 13 11.50 -2.81 18.14
CA GLY A 13 12.52 -3.77 17.73
C GLY A 13 13.53 -3.21 16.70
N LEU A 14 14.62 -3.94 16.49
CA LEU A 14 15.67 -3.58 15.52
C LEU A 14 15.19 -3.64 14.06
N ASP A 15 14.21 -4.49 13.75
CA ASP A 15 13.70 -4.62 12.37
C ASP A 15 13.03 -3.33 11.86
N SER A 16 12.55 -2.48 12.78
CA SER A 16 11.95 -1.19 12.45
C SER A 16 12.99 -0.08 12.20
N THR A 17 14.29 -0.36 12.36
CA THR A 17 15.38 0.61 12.10
C THR A 17 15.77 0.68 10.62
N ILE A 18 15.24 -0.21 9.78
CA ILE A 18 15.50 -0.19 8.34
C ILE A 18 14.88 1.08 7.76
N PHE A 19 15.71 1.86 7.07
CA PHE A 19 15.25 3.07 6.38
C PHE A 19 14.34 2.68 5.22
N VAL A 20 13.03 2.84 5.42
CA VAL A 20 12.02 2.64 4.39
C VAL A 20 11.56 3.98 3.82
N GLU A 21 11.61 4.13 2.51
CA GLU A 21 11.10 5.25 1.72
C GLU A 21 9.78 4.90 1.04
N PRO A 22 8.90 5.89 0.79
CA PRO A 22 7.69 5.69 0.00
C PRO A 22 7.96 5.03 -1.36
N GLN A 23 9.13 5.30 -1.96
CA GLN A 23 9.54 4.68 -3.22
C GLN A 23 9.62 3.15 -3.15
N GLN A 24 10.02 2.56 -2.02
CA GLN A 24 10.07 1.09 -1.89
C GLN A 24 8.67 0.46 -1.93
N ILE A 25 7.65 1.17 -1.43
CA ILE A 25 6.25 0.76 -1.53
C ILE A 25 5.80 0.80 -2.99
N ALA A 26 6.13 1.87 -3.73
CA ALA A 26 5.84 1.98 -5.15
C ALA A 26 6.60 0.95 -6.01
N ASN A 27 7.84 0.62 -5.65
CA ASN A 27 8.62 -0.44 -6.31
C ASN A 27 7.97 -1.81 -6.10
N THR A 28 7.43 -2.07 -4.90
CA THR A 28 6.67 -3.29 -4.61
C THR A 28 5.38 -3.34 -5.42
N ALA A 29 4.65 -2.23 -5.52
CA ALA A 29 3.49 -2.10 -6.39
C ALA A 29 3.84 -2.39 -7.86
N ASN A 30 4.99 -1.89 -8.33
CA ASN A 30 5.48 -2.15 -9.68
C ASN A 30 5.80 -3.63 -9.91
N ALA A 31 6.42 -4.32 -8.96
CA ALA A 31 6.69 -5.75 -9.08
C ALA A 31 5.40 -6.56 -9.27
N PHE A 32 4.34 -6.25 -8.49
CA PHE A 32 3.02 -6.87 -8.69
C PHE A 32 2.42 -6.53 -10.07
N ARG A 33 2.58 -5.28 -10.53
CA ARG A 33 2.16 -4.88 -11.88
C ARG A 33 2.89 -5.64 -12.98
N GLU A 34 4.19 -5.87 -12.83
CA GLU A 34 4.98 -6.64 -13.80
C GLU A 34 4.52 -8.10 -13.88
N VAL A 35 4.18 -8.72 -12.74
CA VAL A 35 3.56 -10.05 -12.70
C VAL A 35 2.22 -10.04 -13.46
N VAL A 36 1.38 -9.02 -13.24
CA VAL A 36 0.11 -8.88 -13.96
C VAL A 36 0.32 -8.79 -15.47
N ASN A 37 1.24 -7.94 -15.91
CA ASN A 37 1.52 -7.74 -17.32
C ASN A 37 2.16 -8.98 -17.96
N SER A 38 3.00 -9.74 -17.24
CA SER A 38 3.62 -10.96 -17.79
C SER A 38 2.60 -12.11 -17.94
N LEU A 39 1.66 -12.22 -16.99
CA LEU A 39 0.61 -13.25 -17.00
C LEU A 39 -0.55 -12.91 -17.95
N ASN A 40 -0.73 -11.64 -18.32
CA ASN A 40 -1.75 -11.19 -19.26
C ASN A 40 -1.36 -11.45 -20.73
N ASN A 41 -0.94 -12.68 -21.02
CA ASN A 41 -0.62 -13.13 -22.37
C ASN A 41 -1.71 -14.08 -22.91
N GLY A 42 -2.16 -13.80 -24.14
CA GLY A 42 -3.16 -14.61 -24.83
C GLY A 42 -4.60 -14.45 -24.30
N TYR A 43 -5.47 -15.34 -24.74
CA TYR A 43 -6.87 -15.37 -24.31
C TYR A 43 -6.99 -15.91 -22.89
N LEU A 44 -7.72 -15.20 -22.03
CA LEU A 44 -8.04 -15.62 -20.66
C LEU A 44 -9.45 -16.21 -20.67
N ASP A 45 -9.55 -17.53 -20.70
CA ASP A 45 -10.83 -18.23 -20.57
C ASP A 45 -11.52 -17.87 -19.25
N VAL A 46 -12.85 -17.95 -19.18
CA VAL A 46 -13.61 -17.59 -17.96
C VAL A 46 -13.24 -18.44 -16.75
N HIS A 47 -12.72 -19.66 -16.96
CA HIS A 47 -12.27 -20.58 -15.92
C HIS A 47 -10.75 -20.58 -15.73
N ASP A 48 -10.03 -19.66 -16.37
CA ASP A 48 -8.58 -19.60 -16.26
C ASP A 48 -8.13 -19.19 -14.86
N VAL A 49 -7.39 -20.08 -14.20
CA VAL A 49 -6.86 -19.89 -12.84
C VAL A 49 -5.96 -18.66 -12.72
N ARG A 50 -5.31 -18.24 -13.81
CA ARG A 50 -4.47 -17.04 -13.85
C ARG A 50 -5.25 -15.78 -13.51
N ARG A 51 -6.57 -15.76 -13.72
CA ARG A 51 -7.42 -14.58 -13.49
C ARG A 51 -7.43 -14.18 -12.02
N ASN A 52 -7.49 -15.13 -11.10
CA ASN A 52 -7.45 -14.82 -9.67
C ASN A 52 -6.11 -14.19 -9.28
N VAL A 53 -5.02 -14.71 -9.84
CA VAL A 53 -3.67 -14.15 -9.66
C VAL A 53 -3.62 -12.72 -10.21
N LEU A 54 -4.10 -12.50 -11.44
CA LEU A 54 -4.14 -11.18 -12.08
C LEU A 54 -4.97 -10.18 -11.25
N TYR A 55 -6.17 -10.55 -10.80
CA TYR A 55 -7.03 -9.69 -9.97
C TYR A 55 -6.37 -9.31 -8.66
N THR A 56 -5.81 -10.29 -7.95
CA THR A 56 -5.21 -10.08 -6.64
C THR A 56 -3.98 -9.19 -6.74
N ASN A 57 -3.08 -9.49 -7.67
CA ASN A 57 -1.85 -8.71 -7.86
C ASN A 57 -2.17 -7.29 -8.37
N ALA A 58 -3.11 -7.13 -9.30
CA ALA A 58 -3.48 -5.81 -9.79
C ALA A 58 -4.12 -4.94 -8.71
N THR A 59 -5.03 -5.51 -7.93
CA THR A 59 -5.71 -4.78 -6.84
C THR A 59 -4.71 -4.38 -5.76
N LEU A 60 -3.81 -5.29 -5.37
CA LEU A 60 -2.76 -5.02 -4.39
C LEU A 60 -1.78 -3.95 -4.90
N ALA A 61 -1.40 -4.00 -6.17
CA ALA A 61 -0.54 -2.99 -6.78
C ALA A 61 -1.19 -1.59 -6.74
N ILE A 62 -2.48 -1.47 -7.11
CA ILE A 62 -3.21 -0.20 -7.03
C ILE A 62 -3.25 0.32 -5.58
N GLU A 63 -3.57 -0.56 -4.62
CA GLU A 63 -3.58 -0.22 -3.20
C GLU A 63 -2.23 0.36 -2.74
N LEU A 64 -1.14 -0.30 -3.11
CA LEU A 64 0.22 0.10 -2.74
C LEU A 64 0.64 1.42 -3.41
N TYR A 65 0.28 1.64 -4.68
CA TYR A 65 0.50 2.93 -5.33
C TYR A 65 -0.19 4.06 -4.59
N PHE A 66 -1.44 3.89 -4.17
CA PHE A 66 -2.13 4.93 -3.39
C PHE A 66 -1.48 5.10 -2.01
N LYS A 67 -1.20 4.02 -1.30
CA LYS A 67 -0.58 4.07 0.04
C LYS A 67 0.80 4.71 0.01
N ALA A 68 1.59 4.51 -1.05
CA ALA A 68 2.89 5.15 -1.21
C ALA A 68 2.81 6.69 -1.19
N PHE A 69 1.68 7.29 -1.59
CA PHE A 69 1.46 8.74 -1.50
C PHE A 69 0.80 9.20 -0.20
N LEU A 70 0.29 8.29 0.61
CA LEU A 70 -0.47 8.58 1.84
C LEU A 70 0.31 8.28 3.13
N VAL A 71 1.42 7.54 3.02
CA VAL A 71 2.30 7.28 4.16
C VAL A 71 2.92 8.56 4.70
N LYS A 72 3.11 8.59 6.01
CA LYS A 72 3.83 9.64 6.71
C LYS A 72 4.96 9.00 7.51
N ARG A 73 6.04 9.75 7.68
CA ARG A 73 7.14 9.33 8.52
C ARG A 73 6.87 9.76 9.96
N ILE A 74 6.90 8.81 10.88
CA ILE A 74 6.68 9.06 12.31
C ILE A 74 7.91 8.66 13.13
N PRO A 75 8.17 9.34 14.26
CA PRO A 75 9.21 8.92 15.20
C PRO A 75 8.92 7.51 15.70
N ALA A 76 9.95 6.68 15.71
CA ALA A 76 9.90 5.33 16.25
C ALA A 76 11.24 5.10 16.96
N PRO A 77 11.46 5.61 18.17
CA PRO A 77 12.71 5.37 18.88
C PRO A 77 12.79 3.91 19.35
N TYR A 78 14.01 3.36 19.36
CA TYR A 78 14.31 2.02 19.86
C TYR A 78 15.28 2.10 21.02
N ASP A 79 14.85 1.67 22.20
CA ASP A 79 15.68 1.62 23.40
C ASP A 79 16.34 0.24 23.55
N PHE A 80 17.66 0.23 23.81
CA PHE A 80 18.43 -1.01 23.91
C PHE A 80 19.55 -0.91 24.94
N THR A 81 19.91 -2.07 25.47
CA THR A 81 21.13 -2.31 26.26
C THR A 81 22.10 -3.14 25.42
N ILE A 82 23.39 -3.11 25.77
CA ILE A 82 24.38 -4.01 25.16
C ILE A 82 24.80 -5.03 26.22
N GLU A 83 24.44 -6.29 26.00
CA GLU A 83 24.83 -7.42 26.83
C GLU A 83 25.68 -8.38 26.01
N ASN A 84 26.89 -8.71 26.49
CA ASN A 84 27.82 -9.60 25.79
C ASN A 84 28.08 -9.22 24.32
N GLY A 85 28.08 -7.92 24.01
CA GLY A 85 28.28 -7.40 22.65
C GLY A 85 27.06 -7.49 21.73
N GLN A 86 25.89 -7.90 22.25
CA GLN A 86 24.62 -7.95 21.50
C GLN A 86 23.66 -6.89 22.00
N ALA A 87 22.93 -6.24 21.09
CA ALA A 87 21.90 -5.27 21.43
C ALA A 87 20.61 -6.01 21.81
N THR A 88 20.18 -5.85 23.06
CA THR A 88 18.93 -6.39 23.60
C THR A 88 17.95 -5.25 23.87
N LYS A 89 16.66 -5.54 23.76
CA LYS A 89 15.61 -4.55 24.08
C LYS A 89 15.76 -4.11 25.54
N ALA A 90 15.89 -2.81 25.77
CA ALA A 90 15.99 -2.27 27.13
C ALA A 90 14.62 -2.21 27.81
N GLU A 91 14.62 -2.47 29.12
CA GLU A 91 13.51 -2.11 30.00
C GLU A 91 13.58 -0.62 30.38
N PHE A 92 12.48 -0.10 30.94
CA PHE A 92 12.34 1.34 31.17
C PHE A 92 13.36 1.90 32.19
N ASP A 93 13.84 1.06 33.10
CA ASP A 93 14.69 1.37 34.25
C ASP A 93 16.12 0.84 34.15
N ASP A 94 16.52 0.33 32.98
CA ASP A 94 17.89 -0.15 32.76
C ASP A 94 18.93 1.00 32.85
N GLU A 95 19.92 0.84 33.74
CA GLU A 95 20.97 1.85 33.98
C GLU A 95 21.87 2.13 32.76
N ASN A 96 21.97 1.19 31.82
CA ASN A 96 22.81 1.27 30.61
C ASN A 96 22.00 1.46 29.31
N ARG A 97 20.77 1.99 29.41
CA ARG A 97 19.89 2.20 28.26
C ARG A 97 20.47 3.23 27.28
N ALA A 98 20.62 2.82 26.02
CA ALA A 98 20.85 3.71 24.89
C ALA A 98 19.59 3.78 24.01
N THR A 99 19.36 4.93 23.37
CA THR A 99 18.24 5.13 22.45
C THR A 99 18.77 5.31 21.03
N ASN A 100 18.35 4.44 20.11
CA ASN A 100 18.50 4.66 18.68
C ASN A 100 17.31 5.47 18.17
N TRP A 101 17.58 6.72 17.78
CA TRP A 101 16.58 7.61 17.20
C TRP A 101 16.37 7.27 15.73
N HIS A 102 15.26 6.61 15.43
CA HIS A 102 14.87 6.33 14.05
C HIS A 102 13.40 6.70 13.78
N SER A 103 12.99 6.50 12.54
CA SER A 103 11.63 6.76 12.09
C SER A 103 11.15 5.61 11.22
N ARG A 104 9.84 5.44 11.13
CA ARG A 104 9.20 4.49 10.21
C ARG A 104 8.12 5.19 9.39
N LEU A 105 7.75 4.56 8.28
CA LEU A 105 6.53 4.94 7.57
C LEU A 105 5.33 4.34 8.29
N ASP A 106 4.28 5.14 8.44
CA ASP A 106 2.99 4.69 8.93
C ASP A 106 1.88 5.38 8.12
N LEU A 107 0.69 4.77 8.14
CA LEU A 107 -0.51 5.34 7.59
C LEU A 107 -1.36 5.91 8.72
N LEU A 108 -2.12 6.96 8.41
CA LEU A 108 -3.23 7.36 9.28
C LEU A 108 -4.23 6.20 9.37
N GLU A 109 -4.86 5.99 10.53
CA GLU A 109 -5.81 4.89 10.76
C GLU A 109 -6.90 4.82 9.69
N GLU A 110 -7.41 5.96 9.23
CA GLU A 110 -8.40 6.03 8.16
C GLU A 110 -7.90 5.49 6.80
N HIS A 111 -6.60 5.48 6.56
CA HIS A 111 -5.95 4.94 5.34
C HIS A 111 -5.46 3.49 5.51
N LYS A 112 -5.55 2.91 6.71
CA LYS A 112 -5.30 1.48 6.95
C LYS A 112 -6.52 0.65 6.50
N THR A 113 -6.77 0.67 5.19
CA THR A 113 -7.91 0.02 4.55
C THR A 113 -7.49 -0.63 3.23
N HIS A 114 -8.33 -1.53 2.73
CA HIS A 114 -8.26 -2.10 1.38
C HIS A 114 -9.26 -1.44 0.41
N ASN A 115 -9.99 -0.42 0.86
CA ASN A 115 -10.95 0.28 0.03
C ASN A 115 -10.23 1.25 -0.92
N LEU A 116 -10.06 0.84 -2.19
CA LEU A 116 -9.37 1.63 -3.20
C LEU A 116 -10.01 2.98 -3.48
N LYS A 117 -11.35 3.07 -3.48
CA LYS A 117 -12.06 4.35 -3.64
C LYS A 117 -11.73 5.32 -2.50
N LYS A 118 -11.70 4.82 -1.27
CA LYS A 118 -11.32 5.63 -0.09
C LYS A 118 -9.88 6.12 -0.20
N LEU A 119 -8.95 5.23 -0.58
CA LEU A 119 -7.54 5.59 -0.77
C LEU A 119 -7.35 6.59 -1.91
N PHE A 120 -8.01 6.39 -3.04
CA PHE A 120 -7.98 7.32 -4.17
C PHE A 120 -8.50 8.70 -3.78
N ASN A 121 -9.61 8.78 -3.03
CA ASN A 121 -10.17 10.05 -2.58
C ASN A 121 -9.27 10.80 -1.58
N ALA A 122 -8.41 10.08 -0.86
CA ALA A 122 -7.44 10.65 0.08
C ALA A 122 -6.21 11.25 -0.62
N LEU A 123 -5.97 10.94 -1.90
CA LEU A 123 -4.91 11.57 -2.69
C LEU A 123 -5.19 13.07 -2.88
N SER A 124 -4.13 13.82 -3.19
CA SER A 124 -4.26 15.25 -3.50
C SER A 124 -5.10 15.47 -4.76
N ASP A 125 -5.74 16.64 -4.88
CA ASP A 125 -6.57 16.95 -6.06
C ASP A 125 -5.77 16.88 -7.36
N THR A 126 -4.50 17.29 -7.34
CA THR A 126 -3.58 17.15 -8.47
C THR A 126 -3.37 15.69 -8.85
N GLN A 127 -3.09 14.81 -7.88
CA GLN A 127 -2.90 13.38 -8.13
C GLN A 127 -4.16 12.73 -8.68
N LYS A 128 -5.32 13.00 -8.05
CA LYS A 128 -6.61 12.48 -8.52
C LYS A 128 -6.89 12.91 -9.95
N LYS A 129 -6.62 14.18 -10.29
CA LYS A 129 -6.79 14.71 -11.64
C LYS A 129 -5.88 14.00 -12.65
N CYS A 130 -4.59 13.88 -12.36
CA CYS A 130 -3.63 13.22 -13.24
C CYS A 130 -3.98 11.75 -13.47
N VAL A 131 -4.30 11.02 -12.40
CA VAL A 131 -4.72 9.60 -12.49
C VAL A 131 -5.99 9.46 -13.33
N THR A 132 -7.01 10.28 -13.03
CA THR A 132 -8.27 10.24 -13.79
C THR A 132 -8.02 10.51 -15.26
N GLN A 133 -7.26 11.56 -15.60
CA GLN A 133 -6.96 11.91 -16.99
C GLN A 133 -6.24 10.79 -17.73
N GLU A 134 -5.22 10.17 -17.12
CA GLU A 134 -4.49 9.06 -17.75
C GLU A 134 -5.39 7.84 -17.96
N ILE A 135 -6.27 7.51 -17.01
CA ILE A 135 -7.21 6.39 -17.14
C ILE A 135 -8.20 6.66 -18.28
N LEU A 136 -8.78 7.85 -18.35
CA LEU A 136 -9.72 8.22 -19.41
C LEU A 136 -9.09 8.18 -20.82
N GLN A 137 -7.78 8.39 -20.92
CA GLN A 137 -7.04 8.31 -22.18
C GLN A 137 -6.69 6.88 -22.59
N THR A 138 -6.53 5.96 -21.62
CA THR A 138 -6.00 4.61 -21.86
C THR A 138 -7.02 3.49 -21.71
N CYS A 139 -8.18 3.76 -21.10
CA CYS A 139 -9.19 2.77 -20.78
C CYS A 139 -10.55 3.15 -21.39
N ASN A 140 -10.92 2.51 -22.50
CA ASN A 140 -12.17 2.81 -23.22
C ASN A 140 -13.45 2.54 -22.40
N THR A 141 -13.37 1.71 -21.37
CA THR A 141 -14.52 1.33 -20.52
C THR A 141 -14.82 2.35 -19.42
N ILE A 142 -13.87 3.22 -19.07
CA ILE A 142 -14.05 4.25 -18.04
C ILE A 142 -14.07 5.59 -18.78
N GLN A 143 -15.23 6.25 -18.81
CA GLN A 143 -15.43 7.47 -19.59
C GLN A 143 -15.54 8.71 -18.71
N THR A 144 -15.86 8.53 -17.42
CA THR A 144 -16.00 9.62 -16.45
C THR A 144 -15.26 9.34 -15.15
N ALA A 145 -15.06 10.39 -14.36
CA ALA A 145 -14.55 10.26 -12.98
C ALA A 145 -15.50 9.43 -12.09
N THR A 146 -16.81 9.52 -12.34
CA THR A 146 -17.81 8.71 -11.62
C THR A 146 -17.64 7.23 -11.93
N ASP A 147 -17.42 6.88 -13.20
CA ASP A 147 -17.17 5.49 -13.62
C ASP A 147 -15.93 4.92 -12.93
N LEU A 148 -14.86 5.73 -12.83
CA LEU A 148 -13.65 5.34 -12.12
C LEU A 148 -13.92 5.06 -10.63
N LEU A 149 -14.63 5.97 -9.96
CA LEU A 149 -14.96 5.78 -8.55
C LEU A 149 -15.84 4.54 -8.32
N GLN A 150 -16.80 4.28 -9.21
CA GLN A 150 -17.63 3.07 -9.15
C GLN A 150 -16.80 1.82 -9.42
N PHE A 151 -15.88 1.86 -10.37
CA PHE A 151 -14.97 0.76 -10.65
C PHE A 151 -14.09 0.42 -9.45
N LEU A 152 -13.45 1.42 -8.82
CA LEU A 152 -12.61 1.24 -7.64
C LEU A 152 -13.39 0.73 -6.41
N ASP A 153 -14.68 1.05 -6.29
CA ASP A 153 -15.54 0.52 -5.23
C ASP A 153 -15.91 -0.94 -5.50
N THR A 154 -16.14 -1.29 -6.76
CA THR A 154 -16.58 -2.63 -7.16
C THR A 154 -15.43 -3.64 -7.09
N ILE A 155 -14.23 -3.25 -7.53
CA ILE A 155 -13.07 -4.16 -7.57
C ILE A 155 -12.67 -4.68 -6.18
N ARG A 156 -12.96 -3.91 -5.14
CA ARG A 156 -12.72 -4.26 -3.73
C ARG A 156 -13.40 -5.57 -3.33
N ASN A 157 -14.63 -5.80 -3.81
CA ASN A 157 -15.39 -6.98 -3.40
C ASN A 157 -14.69 -8.26 -3.88
N TYR A 158 -14.09 -8.24 -5.07
CA TYR A 158 -13.32 -9.36 -5.59
C TYR A 158 -12.03 -9.63 -4.82
N PHE A 159 -11.40 -8.63 -4.21
CA PHE A 159 -10.17 -8.86 -3.44
C PHE A 159 -10.40 -9.72 -2.19
N VAL A 160 -11.56 -9.64 -1.55
CA VAL A 160 -11.89 -10.49 -0.39
C VAL A 160 -12.25 -11.90 -0.87
N ASP A 161 -13.13 -12.00 -1.87
CA ASP A 161 -13.68 -13.27 -2.33
C ASP A 161 -12.61 -14.14 -3.03
N LYS A 162 -11.67 -13.53 -3.76
CA LYS A 162 -10.63 -14.25 -4.53
C LYS A 162 -9.41 -14.66 -3.71
N ARG A 163 -9.24 -14.18 -2.46
CA ARG A 163 -8.12 -14.58 -1.57
C ARG A 163 -8.34 -15.91 -0.85
N TYR A 164 -9.59 -16.39 -0.79
CA TYR A 164 -9.92 -17.65 -0.14
C TYR A 164 -10.14 -18.75 -1.19
N GLU A 165 -9.02 -19.32 -1.65
CA GLU A 165 -8.95 -20.33 -2.71
C GLU A 165 -9.76 -21.61 -2.44
N PHE A 166 -10.28 -21.82 -1.23
CA PHE A 166 -10.84 -23.10 -0.79
C PHE A 166 -12.38 -23.13 -0.70
N GLN A 167 -13.06 -21.97 -0.79
CA GLN A 167 -14.52 -21.91 -0.61
C GLN A 167 -15.30 -21.66 -1.91
N GLU A 168 -14.70 -21.00 -2.92
CA GLU A 168 -15.42 -20.62 -4.15
C GLU A 168 -14.71 -20.95 -5.48
N PHE A 169 -13.62 -21.72 -5.44
CA PHE A 169 -12.80 -22.04 -6.63
C PHE A 169 -13.58 -22.67 -7.79
N ILE A 170 -14.64 -23.42 -7.48
CA ILE A 170 -15.41 -24.20 -8.46
C ILE A 170 -16.51 -23.37 -9.14
N TYR A 171 -16.88 -22.21 -8.59
CA TYR A 171 -17.88 -21.31 -9.18
C TYR A 171 -17.26 -20.06 -9.81
N GLY A 172 -16.05 -20.17 -10.35
CA GLY A 172 -15.48 -19.18 -11.27
C GLY A 172 -16.41 -18.98 -12.48
N VAL A 173 -17.42 -18.11 -12.35
CA VAL A 173 -18.40 -17.75 -13.38
C VAL A 173 -18.99 -16.37 -13.00
N PRO A 174 -19.57 -15.57 -13.91
CA PRO A 174 -19.03 -14.89 -15.08
C PRO A 174 -19.13 -13.34 -14.98
N LYS A 175 -19.58 -12.78 -13.85
CA LYS A 175 -19.92 -11.33 -13.76
C LYS A 175 -18.71 -10.40 -13.98
N ASP A 176 -17.52 -10.92 -13.74
CA ASP A 176 -16.30 -10.11 -13.68
C ASP A 176 -15.36 -10.49 -14.82
N SER A 177 -15.81 -11.33 -15.75
CA SER A 177 -14.98 -11.86 -16.84
C SER A 177 -14.41 -10.74 -17.73
N ASN A 178 -15.10 -9.60 -17.78
CA ASN A 178 -14.62 -8.47 -18.57
C ASN A 178 -13.88 -7.42 -17.73
N MET A 179 -14.01 -7.44 -16.40
CA MET A 179 -13.40 -6.42 -15.55
C MET A 179 -11.87 -6.45 -15.59
N ILE A 180 -11.26 -7.59 -15.91
CA ILE A 180 -9.81 -7.71 -16.03
C ILE A 180 -9.26 -6.86 -17.18
N TYR A 181 -10.04 -6.76 -18.28
CA TYR A 181 -9.71 -5.92 -19.43
C TYR A 181 -9.85 -4.43 -19.12
N THR A 182 -10.55 -4.07 -18.04
CA THR A 182 -10.59 -2.70 -17.51
C THR A 182 -9.52 -2.49 -16.43
N LEU A 183 -9.31 -3.48 -15.56
CA LEU A 183 -8.39 -3.42 -14.43
C LEU A 183 -6.94 -3.25 -14.85
N ILE A 184 -6.50 -3.96 -15.88
CA ILE A 184 -5.10 -3.91 -16.32
C ILE A 184 -4.76 -2.54 -16.91
N PRO A 185 -5.55 -1.95 -17.82
CA PRO A 185 -5.35 -0.57 -18.25
C PRO A 185 -5.36 0.43 -17.08
N VAL A 186 -6.31 0.30 -16.14
CA VAL A 186 -6.39 1.16 -14.94
C VAL A 186 -5.11 1.06 -14.10
N LEU A 187 -4.66 -0.16 -13.81
CA LEU A 187 -3.41 -0.41 -13.09
C LEU A 187 -2.22 0.23 -13.79
N ASN A 188 -2.11 0.07 -15.11
CA ASN A 188 -0.99 0.60 -15.88
C ASN A 188 -0.99 2.14 -15.90
N ALA A 189 -2.16 2.76 -16.05
CA ALA A 189 -2.34 4.20 -15.94
C ALA A 189 -1.95 4.73 -14.55
N ILE A 190 -2.45 4.10 -13.48
CA ILE A 190 -2.11 4.45 -12.09
C ILE A 190 -0.61 4.31 -11.86
N GLY A 191 -0.02 3.18 -12.24
CA GLY A 191 1.40 2.93 -12.05
C GLY A 191 2.30 3.83 -12.90
N LYS A 192 1.80 4.41 -14.00
CA LYS A 192 2.51 5.44 -14.76
C LYS A 192 2.50 6.78 -14.02
N VAL A 193 1.34 7.19 -13.51
CA VAL A 193 1.19 8.49 -12.82
C VAL A 193 1.82 8.48 -11.42
N LEU A 194 1.75 7.36 -10.72
CA LEU A 194 2.13 7.21 -9.31
C LEU A 194 3.42 6.39 -9.12
N ALA A 195 4.27 6.30 -10.13
CA ALA A 195 5.54 5.56 -10.05
C ALA A 195 6.53 6.15 -9.02
N ASN A 196 6.46 7.47 -8.80
CA ASN A 196 7.44 8.24 -8.06
C ASN A 196 6.76 9.03 -6.93
N PRO A 197 6.42 8.38 -5.80
CA PRO A 197 5.91 9.08 -4.62
C PRO A 197 6.95 10.07 -4.08
N PRO A 198 6.52 11.23 -3.53
CA PRO A 198 7.44 12.14 -2.87
C PRO A 198 8.01 11.48 -1.61
N ASN A 199 9.22 11.89 -1.22
CA ASN A 199 9.79 11.48 0.05
C ASN A 199 8.94 11.98 1.21
N ALA A 200 8.71 11.10 2.19
CA ALA A 200 8.08 11.49 3.44
C ALA A 200 9.12 12.21 4.31
N PRO A 201 8.92 13.50 4.66
CA PRO A 201 9.90 14.29 5.39
C PRO A 201 10.17 13.68 6.75
N PHE A 202 11.40 13.81 7.24
CA PHE A 202 11.74 13.38 8.59
C PHE A 202 10.94 14.18 9.62
N PRO A 203 10.34 13.50 10.61
CA PRO A 203 9.73 14.20 11.72
C PRO A 203 10.81 15.00 12.44
N ASP A 204 10.43 16.16 12.98
CA ASP A 204 11.33 16.93 13.82
C ASP A 204 11.62 16.13 15.09
N MET A 205 12.85 15.63 15.20
CA MET A 205 13.32 14.83 16.34
C MET A 205 13.82 15.72 17.48
N THR A 206 13.80 17.05 17.35
CA THR A 206 14.29 17.99 18.38
C THR A 206 13.26 18.33 19.46
N LEU A 207 12.02 17.83 19.32
CA LEU A 207 10.88 18.16 20.20
C LEU A 207 10.39 16.98 21.08
N LEU A 208 11.14 15.87 21.13
CA LEU A 208 10.82 14.66 21.90
C LEU A 208 11.83 14.43 23.04
#